data_AF-A0A7Z0NA70-F1
#
_entry.id   AF-A0A7Z0NA70-F1
#
_cell.length_a   1.000
_cell.length_b   1.000
_cell.length_c   1.000
_cell.angle_alpha   90.00
_cell.angle_beta   90.00
_cell.angle_gamma   90.00
#
_symmetry.space_group_name_H-M   'P 1'
#
loop_
_entity.id
_entity.type
_entity.pdbx_description
1 polymer ?
#
loop_
_entity_poly.entity_id
_entity_poly.type
_entity_poly.pdbx_seq_one_letter_code
_entity_poly.pdbx_strand_id
1 'polypeptide(L)'
;MLIEEGRIKAAFDSGVFVLKLCGDVRLTLCATLDTQAQRLAETPGLRAVLIDLREATNVDSTALGFLAKVAMAVKGRLEQPPTIIVDNPDVRQMLDVMGFARFFTLMEAPLQQTSTLNNELEELPQEPADEEGLRDRILEAHRILMHMNEHNREQFQPLVDMLESQDATTHH
;
A
#
# COMPACT_ATOMS: atom_id res chain seq x y z
N MET A 1 10.32 7.19 23.43
CA MET A 1 9.09 7.06 22.62
C MET A 1 9.21 5.70 21.93
N LEU A 2 8.37 4.73 22.29
CA LEU A 2 8.42 3.40 21.69
C LEU A 2 7.94 3.55 20.23
N ILE A 3 8.79 3.26 19.27
CA ILE A 3 8.39 3.15 17.86
C ILE A 3 7.60 1.84 17.79
N GLU A 4 6.30 1.92 17.54
CA GLU A 4 5.49 0.72 17.35
C GLU A 4 5.90 0.06 16.04
N GLU A 5 6.42 -1.16 16.12
CA GLU A 5 6.79 -1.95 14.94
C GLU A 5 5.60 -2.09 14.00
N GLY A 6 5.85 -1.81 12.71
CA GLY A 6 4.85 -1.91 11.67
C GLY A 6 4.31 -3.34 11.54
N ARG A 7 2.99 -3.48 11.47
CA ARG A 7 2.30 -4.75 11.25
C ARG A 7 1.27 -4.61 10.14
N ILE A 8 1.10 -5.69 9.39
CA ILE A 8 0.07 -5.78 8.35
C ILE A 8 -0.83 -6.94 8.70
N LYS A 9 -2.14 -6.68 8.66
CA LYS A 9 -3.16 -7.70 8.80
C LYS A 9 -4.05 -7.70 7.59
N ALA A 10 -4.48 -8.87 7.15
CA ALA A 10 -5.40 -8.99 6.04
C ALA A 10 -6.54 -9.96 6.40
N ALA A 11 -7.71 -9.69 5.85
CA ALA A 11 -8.86 -10.58 5.91
C ALA A 11 -9.57 -10.54 4.55
N PHE A 12 -10.12 -11.68 4.14
CA PHE A 12 -10.99 -11.77 2.98
C PHE A 12 -12.25 -12.52 3.39
N ASP A 13 -13.38 -11.84 3.38
CA ASP A 13 -14.68 -12.46 3.66
C ASP A 13 -15.72 -11.98 2.66
N SER A 14 -16.53 -12.92 2.15
CA SER A 14 -17.70 -12.63 1.31
C SER A 14 -17.42 -11.71 0.10
N GLY A 15 -16.21 -11.73 -0.45
CA GLY A 15 -15.80 -10.86 -1.57
C GLY A 15 -15.30 -9.47 -1.15
N VAL A 16 -15.18 -9.19 0.15
CA VAL A 16 -14.60 -7.96 0.69
C VAL A 16 -13.20 -8.27 1.20
N PHE A 17 -12.20 -7.59 0.64
CA PHE A 17 -10.83 -7.66 1.16
C PHE A 17 -10.58 -6.49 2.10
N VAL A 18 -10.11 -6.78 3.31
CA VAL A 18 -9.74 -5.79 4.31
C VAL A 18 -8.24 -5.90 4.56
N LEU A 19 -7.52 -4.81 4.34
CA LEU A 19 -6.12 -4.66 4.70
C LEU A 19 -6.00 -3.68 5.85
N LYS A 20 -5.33 -4.04 6.92
CA LYS A 20 -5.08 -3.17 8.05
C LYS A 20 -3.58 -2.97 8.25
N LEU A 21 -3.17 -1.71 8.30
CA LEU A 21 -1.79 -1.31 8.53
C LEU A 21 -1.71 -0.65 9.90
N CYS A 22 -0.82 -1.16 10.75
CA CYS A 22 -0.65 -0.72 12.13
C CYS A 22 0.81 -0.31 12.36
N GLY A 23 1.04 0.72 13.19
CA GLY A 23 2.38 1.17 13.57
C GLY A 23 3.13 1.88 12.45
N ASP A 24 4.46 1.78 12.48
CA ASP A 24 5.36 2.41 11.52
C ASP A 24 5.58 1.51 10.30
N VAL A 25 4.80 1.75 9.24
CA VAL A 25 4.83 0.91 8.04
C VAL A 25 5.93 1.38 7.10
N ARG A 26 7.03 0.62 7.10
CA ARG A 26 8.23 0.87 6.31
C ARG A 26 8.47 -0.20 5.25
N LEU A 27 9.50 0.05 4.46
CA LEU A 27 10.08 -0.85 3.45
C LEU A 27 10.26 -2.30 3.92
N THR A 28 10.52 -2.55 5.21
CA THR A 28 10.68 -3.91 5.77
C THR A 28 9.47 -4.81 5.54
N LEU A 29 8.29 -4.22 5.33
CA LEU A 29 7.04 -4.93 5.11
C LEU A 29 6.63 -5.02 3.63
N CYS A 30 7.44 -4.45 2.73
CA CYS A 30 7.13 -4.35 1.31
C CYS A 30 6.92 -5.72 0.66
N ALA A 31 7.69 -6.73 1.06
CA ALA A 31 7.58 -8.08 0.53
C ALA A 31 6.22 -8.70 0.80
N THR A 32 5.76 -8.57 2.04
CA THR A 32 4.46 -9.05 2.47
C THR A 32 3.34 -8.30 1.75
N LEU A 33 3.46 -6.97 1.63
CA LEU A 33 2.51 -6.14 0.88
C LEU A 33 2.41 -6.59 -0.58
N ASP A 34 3.54 -6.72 -1.26
CA ASP A 34 3.58 -7.10 -2.67
C ASP A 34 2.87 -8.44 -2.96
N THR A 35 3.13 -9.45 -2.13
CA THR A 35 2.43 -10.74 -2.17
C THR A 35 0.92 -10.58 -1.98
N GLN A 36 0.48 -9.67 -1.11
CA GLN A 36 -0.97 -9.40 -0.95
C GLN A 36 -1.57 -8.72 -2.18
N ALA A 37 -0.88 -7.78 -2.81
CA ALA A 37 -1.38 -7.16 -4.05
C ALA A 37 -1.59 -8.20 -5.14
N GLN A 38 -0.64 -9.13 -5.30
CA GLN A 38 -0.74 -10.20 -6.28
C GLN A 38 -1.87 -11.17 -5.94
N ARG A 39 -1.98 -11.61 -4.69
CA ARG A 39 -3.12 -12.44 -4.23
C ARG A 39 -4.46 -11.77 -4.50
N LEU A 40 -4.54 -10.48 -4.24
CA LEU A 40 -5.76 -9.70 -4.45
C LEU A 40 -6.10 -9.58 -5.94
N ALA A 41 -5.10 -9.43 -6.81
CA ALA A 41 -5.27 -9.49 -8.26
C ALA A 41 -5.75 -10.88 -8.74
N GLU A 42 -5.34 -11.95 -8.08
CA GLU A 42 -5.71 -13.32 -8.46
C GLU A 42 -7.03 -13.79 -7.83
N THR A 43 -7.55 -13.05 -6.83
CA THR A 43 -8.76 -13.44 -6.09
C THR A 43 -10.02 -13.29 -6.94
N PRO A 44 -10.73 -14.39 -7.26
CA PRO A 44 -12.02 -14.34 -7.93
C PRO A 44 -13.12 -13.90 -6.96
N GLY A 45 -14.10 -13.13 -7.44
CA GLY A 45 -15.24 -12.68 -6.62
C GLY A 45 -14.94 -11.50 -5.69
N LEU A 46 -13.83 -10.80 -5.90
CA LEU A 46 -13.55 -9.54 -5.21
C LEU A 46 -14.57 -8.46 -5.62
N ARG A 47 -15.29 -7.93 -4.64
CA ARG A 47 -16.35 -6.92 -4.80
C ARG A 47 -15.96 -5.56 -4.22
N ALA A 48 -15.22 -5.57 -3.12
CA ALA A 48 -14.76 -4.36 -2.44
C ALA A 48 -13.39 -4.57 -1.81
N VAL A 49 -12.65 -3.47 -1.69
CA VAL A 49 -11.37 -3.42 -0.97
C VAL A 49 -11.41 -2.28 0.03
N LEU A 50 -11.09 -2.59 1.27
CA LEU A 50 -10.98 -1.67 2.39
C LEU A 50 -9.54 -1.67 2.90
N ILE A 51 -8.95 -0.50 3.07
CA ILE A 51 -7.63 -0.31 3.65
C ILE A 51 -7.79 0.52 4.92
N ASP A 52 -7.45 -0.03 6.08
CA ASP A 52 -7.52 0.64 7.38
C ASP A 52 -6.12 1.11 7.79
N LEU A 53 -5.93 2.43 7.80
CA LEU A 53 -4.71 3.14 8.20
C LEU A 53 -4.86 3.84 9.55
N ARG A 54 -5.95 3.63 10.30
CA ARG A 54 -6.20 4.37 11.55
C ARG A 54 -5.15 4.09 12.63
N GLU A 55 -4.57 2.89 12.62
CA GLU A 55 -3.51 2.51 13.54
C GLU A 55 -2.11 2.74 12.94
N ALA A 56 -2.02 3.26 11.71
CA ALA A 56 -0.73 3.59 11.09
C ALA A 56 -0.23 4.94 11.62
N THR A 57 0.92 4.91 12.29
CA THR A 57 1.56 6.12 12.81
C THR A 57 2.42 6.81 11.76
N ASN A 58 2.94 6.03 10.81
CA ASN A 58 3.77 6.52 9.71
C ASN A 58 3.64 5.59 8.49
N VAL A 59 3.65 6.17 7.30
CA VAL A 59 3.51 5.44 6.02
C VAL A 59 4.58 5.96 5.06
N ASP A 60 5.51 5.10 4.67
CA ASP A 60 6.55 5.43 3.69
C ASP A 60 6.02 5.38 2.24
N SER A 61 6.73 6.04 1.33
CA SER A 61 6.65 5.95 -0.13
C SER A 61 6.45 4.52 -0.65
N THR A 62 7.15 3.54 -0.07
CA THR A 62 7.01 2.13 -0.48
C THR A 62 5.61 1.58 -0.18
N ALA A 63 5.06 1.90 1.00
CA ALA A 63 3.71 1.49 1.38
C ALA A 63 2.66 2.21 0.52
N LEU A 64 2.88 3.49 0.20
CA LEU A 64 2.05 4.23 -0.75
C LEU A 64 2.08 3.60 -2.15
N GLY A 65 3.25 3.25 -2.68
CA GLY A 65 3.35 2.61 -3.99
C GLY A 65 2.66 1.24 -4.02
N PHE A 66 2.68 0.49 -2.92
CA PHE A 66 1.84 -0.70 -2.78
C PHE A 66 0.34 -0.37 -2.84
N LEU A 67 -0.13 0.64 -2.10
CA LEU A 67 -1.54 1.05 -2.17
C LEU A 67 -1.89 1.40 -3.62
N ALA A 68 -1.05 2.15 -4.31
CA ALA A 68 -1.24 2.45 -5.72
C ALA A 68 -1.31 1.18 -6.59
N LYS A 69 -0.43 0.20 -6.35
CA LYS A 69 -0.46 -1.12 -7.01
C LYS A 69 -1.78 -1.85 -6.79
N VAL A 70 -2.30 -1.85 -5.56
CA VAL A 70 -3.64 -2.40 -5.25
C VAL A 70 -4.71 -1.68 -6.05
N ALA A 71 -4.72 -0.35 -6.06
CA ALA A 71 -5.68 0.42 -6.87
C ALA A 71 -5.62 0.04 -8.35
N MET A 72 -4.42 -0.13 -8.91
CA MET A 72 -4.25 -0.56 -10.30
C MET A 72 -4.72 -2.00 -10.53
N ALA A 73 -4.41 -2.92 -9.63
CA ALA A 73 -4.80 -4.33 -9.72
C ALA A 73 -6.32 -4.53 -9.69
N VAL A 74 -7.04 -3.69 -8.94
CA VAL A 74 -8.50 -3.75 -8.84
C VAL A 74 -9.24 -2.83 -9.79
N LYS A 75 -8.52 -1.97 -10.51
CA LYS A 75 -9.11 -1.00 -11.42
C LYS A 75 -9.94 -1.72 -12.49
N GLY A 76 -11.24 -1.42 -12.54
CA GLY A 76 -12.18 -2.04 -13.49
C GLY A 76 -12.66 -3.45 -13.10
N ARG A 77 -12.23 -4.01 -11.96
CA ARG A 77 -12.74 -5.27 -11.41
C ARG A 77 -13.80 -5.07 -10.33
N LEU A 78 -13.71 -3.97 -9.59
CA LEU A 78 -14.67 -3.62 -8.54
C LEU A 78 -15.79 -2.75 -9.10
N GLU A 79 -16.99 -2.92 -8.53
CA GLU A 79 -18.14 -2.04 -8.78
C GLU A 79 -17.87 -0.61 -8.24
N GLN A 80 -17.06 -0.51 -7.19
CA GLN A 80 -16.71 0.74 -6.51
C GLN A 80 -15.19 0.86 -6.35
N PRO A 81 -14.64 2.09 -6.35
CA PRO A 81 -13.22 2.28 -6.06
C PRO A 81 -12.88 1.75 -4.66
N PRO A 82 -11.66 1.24 -4.47
CA PRO A 82 -11.18 0.83 -3.14
C PRO A 82 -11.28 1.98 -2.13
N THR A 83 -11.51 1.66 -0.86
CA THR A 83 -11.70 2.66 0.21
C THR A 83 -10.53 2.63 1.17
N ILE A 84 -10.01 3.80 1.53
CA ILE A 84 -9.00 3.98 2.58
C ILE A 84 -9.67 4.67 3.78
N ILE A 85 -9.55 4.06 4.95
CA ILE A 85 -9.93 4.64 6.23
C ILE A 85 -8.68 5.21 6.87
N VAL A 86 -8.64 6.52 7.08
CA VAL A 86 -7.51 7.23 7.69
C VAL A 86 -8.06 8.32 8.60
N ASP A 87 -7.67 8.29 9.90
CA ASP A 87 -7.99 9.37 10.83
C ASP A 87 -6.83 10.36 11.01
N ASN A 88 -5.60 9.90 10.72
CA ASN A 88 -4.40 10.68 10.93
C ASN A 88 -4.32 11.80 9.88
N PRO A 89 -4.37 13.08 10.29
CA PRO A 89 -4.40 14.21 9.36
C PRO A 89 -3.12 14.32 8.52
N ASP A 90 -1.96 13.93 9.08
CA ASP A 90 -0.67 13.98 8.37
C ASP A 90 -0.65 12.95 7.23
N VAL A 91 -1.07 11.71 7.52
CA VAL A 91 -1.18 10.63 6.52
C VAL A 91 -2.25 10.97 5.48
N ARG A 92 -3.37 11.55 5.91
CA ARG A 92 -4.44 11.98 4.99
C ARG A 92 -3.96 13.07 4.04
N GLN A 93 -3.25 14.08 4.55
CA GLN A 93 -2.69 15.14 3.72
C GLN A 93 -1.67 14.57 2.73
N MET A 94 -0.84 13.62 3.16
CA MET A 94 0.10 12.92 2.29
C MET A 94 -0.62 12.18 1.15
N LEU A 95 -1.69 11.43 1.44
CA LEU A 95 -2.50 10.75 0.43
C LEU A 95 -3.12 11.72 -0.58
N ASP A 96 -3.57 12.89 -0.12
CA ASP A 96 -4.16 13.92 -0.96
C ASP A 96 -3.12 14.54 -1.90
N VAL A 97 -1.95 14.93 -1.37
CA VAL A 97 -0.81 15.43 -2.16
C VAL A 97 -0.37 14.41 -3.20
N MET A 98 -0.33 13.13 -2.83
CA MET A 98 0.05 12.03 -3.72
C MET A 98 -1.04 11.67 -4.74
N GLY A 99 -2.22 12.29 -4.67
CA GLY A 99 -3.32 12.12 -5.63
C GLY A 99 -4.13 10.83 -5.45
N PHE A 100 -4.08 10.20 -4.27
CA PHE A 100 -4.80 8.96 -4.00
C PHE A 100 -6.32 9.12 -4.03
N ALA A 101 -6.82 10.32 -3.73
CA ALA A 101 -8.26 10.64 -3.78
C ALA A 101 -8.90 10.41 -5.18
N ARG A 102 -8.10 10.27 -6.24
CA ARG A 102 -8.59 9.95 -7.60
C ARG A 102 -8.81 8.46 -7.83
N PHE A 103 -8.15 7.60 -7.05
CA PHE A 103 -8.18 6.15 -7.21
C PHE A 103 -8.88 5.46 -6.02
N PHE A 104 -8.93 6.15 -4.88
CA PHE A 104 -9.51 5.66 -3.64
C PHE A 104 -10.58 6.60 -3.11
N THR A 105 -11.56 6.01 -2.43
CA THR A 105 -12.47 6.77 -1.55
C THR A 105 -11.79 6.93 -0.19
N LEU A 106 -11.52 8.17 0.22
CA LEU A 106 -10.95 8.47 1.54
C LEU A 106 -12.07 8.67 2.57
N MET A 107 -11.98 7.99 3.71
CA MET A 107 -12.96 8.07 4.80
C MET A 107 -12.25 8.21 6.16
N GLU A 108 -12.86 8.92 7.09
CA GLU A 108 -12.34 9.06 8.47
C GLU A 108 -12.77 7.91 9.38
N ALA A 109 -13.92 7.30 9.08
CA ALA A 109 -14.46 6.20 9.86
C ALA A 109 -15.17 5.19 8.94
N PRO A 110 -15.18 3.90 9.31
CA PRO A 110 -15.95 2.90 8.58
C PRO A 110 -17.45 3.22 8.63
N LEU A 111 -18.15 3.13 7.50
CA LEU A 111 -19.61 3.33 7.42
C LEU A 111 -20.41 2.27 8.19
N GLN A 112 -19.82 1.09 8.41
CA GLN A 112 -20.39 0.00 9.18
C GLN A 112 -19.29 -0.57 10.07
N GLN A 113 -19.63 -0.89 11.31
CA GLN A 113 -18.72 -1.56 12.24
C GLN A 113 -18.13 -2.80 11.58
N THR A 114 -16.89 -2.71 11.09
CA THR A 114 -16.09 -3.84 10.61
C THR A 114 -15.67 -4.75 11.78
N SER A 115 -16.36 -4.68 12.92
CA SER A 115 -16.02 -5.39 14.15
C SER A 115 -15.99 -6.91 13.96
N THR A 116 -16.78 -7.47 13.04
CA THR A 116 -16.69 -8.90 12.68
C THR A 116 -15.43 -9.21 11.88
N LEU A 117 -15.16 -8.44 10.81
CA LEU A 117 -13.97 -8.58 9.97
C LEU A 117 -12.66 -8.30 10.73
N ASN A 118 -12.68 -7.38 11.69
CA ASN A 118 -11.52 -7.07 12.54
C ASN A 118 -11.10 -8.27 13.40
N ASN A 119 -12.04 -9.15 13.74
CA ASN A 119 -11.75 -10.39 14.47
C ASN A 119 -11.14 -11.48 13.56
N GLU A 120 -11.33 -11.37 12.25
CA GLU A 120 -10.80 -12.29 11.24
C GLU A 120 -9.51 -11.77 10.57
N LEU A 121 -9.02 -10.61 11.00
CA LEU A 121 -7.73 -10.07 10.56
C LEU A 121 -6.59 -10.94 11.07
N GLU A 122 -5.98 -11.68 10.16
CA GLU A 122 -4.78 -12.46 10.44
C GLU A 122 -3.54 -11.58 10.23
N GLU A 123 -2.60 -11.65 11.18
CA GLU A 123 -1.30 -11.00 11.04
C GLU A 123 -0.47 -11.75 9.99
N LEU A 124 0.02 -11.00 9.00
CA LEU A 124 0.79 -11.60 7.92
C LEU A 124 2.25 -11.76 8.35
N PRO A 125 2.87 -12.93 8.09
CA PRO A 125 4.29 -13.09 8.34
C PRO A 125 5.09 -12.10 7.48
N GLN A 126 6.17 -11.58 8.06
CA GLN A 126 7.11 -10.75 7.32
C GLN A 126 7.89 -11.66 6.37
N GLU A 127 7.74 -11.41 5.07
CA GLU A 127 8.48 -12.15 4.06
C GLU A 127 9.91 -11.59 4.00
N PRO A 128 10.95 -12.43 4.15
CA PRO A 128 12.32 -11.97 3.95
C PRO A 128 12.49 -11.53 2.49
N ALA A 129 13.01 -10.33 2.30
CA ALA A 129 13.41 -9.84 0.99
C ALA A 129 14.93 -9.73 0.95
N ASP A 130 15.54 -10.36 -0.04
CA ASP A 130 16.94 -10.11 -0.39
C ASP A 130 17.10 -8.67 -0.89
N GLU A 131 18.30 -8.09 -0.76
CA GLU A 131 18.57 -6.68 -1.14
C GLU A 131 18.12 -6.35 -2.57
N GLU A 132 18.34 -7.27 -3.50
CA GLU A 132 17.98 -7.12 -4.91
C GLU A 132 16.47 -7.07 -5.10
N GLY A 133 15.73 -8.01 -4.49
CA GLY A 133 14.27 -8.04 -4.54
C GLY A 133 13.62 -6.88 -3.78
N LEU A 134 14.27 -6.35 -2.74
CA LEU A 134 13.82 -5.15 -2.04
C LEU A 134 13.90 -3.93 -2.96
N ARG A 135 15.01 -3.79 -3.67
CA ARG A 135 15.26 -2.67 -4.57
C ARG A 135 14.32 -2.65 -5.77
N ASP A 136 14.09 -3.80 -6.41
CA ASP A 136 13.13 -3.90 -7.53
C ASP A 136 11.73 -3.46 -7.09
N ARG A 137 11.32 -3.86 -5.88
CA ARG A 137 10.03 -3.45 -5.32
C ARG A 137 9.96 -1.95 -5.00
N ILE A 138 11.05 -1.35 -4.51
CA ILE A 138 11.13 0.11 -4.32
C ILE A 138 10.96 0.81 -5.67
N LEU A 139 11.71 0.38 -6.69
CA LEU A 139 11.64 0.94 -8.03
C LEU A 139 10.24 0.83 -8.61
N GLU A 140 9.60 -0.34 -8.47
CA GLU A 140 8.24 -0.55 -8.95
C GLU A 140 7.22 0.35 -8.23
N ALA A 141 7.27 0.39 -6.89
CA ALA A 141 6.42 1.25 -6.07
C ALA A 141 6.52 2.72 -6.49
N HIS A 142 7.75 3.22 -6.66
CA HIS A 142 7.99 4.60 -7.06
C HIS A 142 7.57 4.85 -8.51
N ARG A 143 7.87 3.94 -9.44
CA ARG A 143 7.39 4.06 -10.83
C ARG A 143 5.87 4.16 -10.86
N ILE A 144 5.13 3.35 -10.10
CA ILE A 144 3.67 3.44 -10.03
C ILE A 144 3.24 4.82 -9.52
N LEU A 145 3.83 5.31 -8.43
CA LEU A 145 3.53 6.64 -7.89
C LEU A 145 3.78 7.75 -8.92
N MET A 146 4.88 7.67 -9.69
CA MET A 146 5.22 8.62 -10.76
C MET A 146 4.20 8.61 -11.90
N HIS A 147 3.51 7.49 -12.15
CA HIS A 147 2.44 7.42 -13.15
C HIS A 147 1.10 7.97 -12.64
N MET A 148 0.95 8.22 -11.33
CA MET A 148 -0.31 8.74 -10.77
C MET A 148 -0.51 10.23 -11.05
N ASN A 149 0.56 11.04 -10.94
CA ASN A 149 0.52 12.48 -11.21
C ASN A 149 1.92 13.04 -11.51
N GLU A 150 2.00 14.23 -12.12
CA GLU A 150 3.27 14.87 -12.49
C GLU A 150 4.12 15.29 -11.28
N HIS A 151 3.48 15.65 -10.16
CA HIS A 151 4.18 16.02 -8.93
C HIS A 151 5.01 14.85 -8.37
N ASN A 152 4.40 13.67 -8.26
CA ASN A 152 5.07 12.43 -7.85
C ASN A 152 6.18 12.08 -8.84
N ARG A 153 5.96 12.28 -10.15
CA ARG A 153 7.00 12.07 -11.16
C ARG A 153 8.23 12.92 -10.88
N GLU A 154 8.06 14.23 -10.72
CA GLU A 154 9.17 15.14 -10.45
C GLU A 154 9.87 14.84 -9.11
N GLN A 155 9.10 14.47 -8.09
CA GLN A 155 9.65 14.21 -6.77
C GLN A 155 10.46 12.90 -6.69
N PHE A 156 10.02 11.85 -7.39
CA PHE A 156 10.62 10.52 -7.29
C PHE A 156 11.56 10.17 -8.46
N GLN A 157 11.52 10.89 -9.58
CA GLN A 157 12.42 10.67 -10.72
C GLN A 157 13.91 10.63 -10.31
N PRO A 158 14.43 11.57 -9.47
CA PRO A 158 15.85 11.54 -9.12
C PRO A 158 16.25 10.30 -8.31
N LEU A 159 15.35 9.80 -7.47
CA LEU A 159 15.58 8.60 -6.67
C LEU A 159 15.58 7.35 -7.55
N VAL A 160 14.62 7.25 -8.47
CA VAL A 160 14.53 6.14 -9.44
C VAL A 160 15.75 6.12 -10.35
N ASP A 161 16.14 7.26 -10.93
CA ASP A 161 17.31 7.36 -11.82
C ASP A 161 18.61 6.96 -11.11
N MET A 162 18.78 7.38 -9.86
CA MET A 162 19.94 7.00 -9.04
C MET A 162 19.96 5.50 -8.78
N LEU A 163 18.81 4.94 -8.37
CA LEU A 163 18.67 3.51 -8.12
C LEU A 163 18.88 2.70 -9.41
N GLU A 164 18.38 3.11 -10.57
CA GLU A 164 18.61 2.39 -11.84
C GLU A 164 20.08 2.50 -12.31
N SER A 165 20.72 3.64 -12.08
CA SER A 165 22.12 3.86 -12.48
C SER A 165 23.10 2.99 -11.69
N GLN A 166 22.79 2.72 -10.42
CA GLN A 166 23.59 1.81 -9.59
C GLN A 166 23.51 0.35 -10.07
N ASP A 167 22.46 -0.04 -10.81
CA ASP A 167 22.25 -1.40 -11.34
C ASP A 167 23.21 -1.67 -12.49
N ALA A 168 23.34 -0.67 -13.37
CA ALA A 168 24.25 -0.70 -14.50
C ALA A 168 25.73 -0.77 -14.07
N THR A 169 26.08 -0.27 -12.89
CA THR A 169 27.47 -0.29 -12.39
C THR A 169 27.88 -1.56 -11.65
N THR A 170 26.93 -2.31 -11.06
CA THR A 170 27.26 -3.54 -10.29
C THR A 170 27.38 -4.77 -11.20
N HIS A 171 26.86 -4.70 -12.42
CA HIS A 171 26.94 -5.74 -13.45
C HIS A 171 28.15 -5.59 -14.41
N HIS A 172 29.19 -4.83 -14.05
CA HIS A 172 30.41 -4.65 -14.87
C HIS A 172 31.68 -5.12 -14.17
#